data_AF-A0A3A4RTB9-F1
#
_entry.id   AF-A0A3A4RTB9-F1
#
_cell.length_a   1.000
_cell.length_b   1.000
_cell.length_c   1.000
_cell.angle_alpha   90.00
_cell.angle_beta   90.00
_cell.angle_gamma   90.00
#
_symmetry.space_group_name_H-M   'P 1'
#
loop_
_entity.id
_entity.type
_entity.pdbx_description
1 polymer ?
#
loop_
_entity_poly.entity_id
_entity_poly.type
_entity_poly.pdbx_seq_one_letter_code
_entity_poly.pdbx_strand_id
1 'polypeptide(L)'
;MKYSGIARNCSSVLKRGIAGTAFLFAGASTAYAAGIQVIPDSSVIIQVVNFIFLIWVLNIILYKPIRKIVAERKNKVEGLEGRIDGLNKNALEKDQAYSAGIKDARTKGLAEKDAIVQVAEEKEKKVIEEITVKAQADLIEIRKKIVTDTEAVRMSLQKEVDSFAAQIGQKILGRAV
;
A
#
# COMPACT_ATOMS: atom_id res chain seq x y z
N MET A 1 12.49 7.10 -28.83
CA MET A 1 13.54 6.64 -29.77
C MET A 1 13.07 5.48 -30.67
N LYS A 2 12.11 5.68 -31.59
CA LYS A 2 11.72 4.61 -32.55
C LYS A 2 11.13 5.10 -33.88
N TYR A 3 11.55 6.29 -34.34
CA TYR A 3 11.06 6.90 -35.59
C TYR A 3 12.02 6.75 -36.79
N SER A 4 13.17 6.10 -36.60
CA SER A 4 14.23 6.00 -37.63
C SER A 4 13.95 4.96 -38.74
N GLY A 5 12.98 4.06 -38.56
CA GLY A 5 12.73 2.95 -39.50
C GLY A 5 12.00 3.34 -40.79
N ILE A 6 11.14 4.35 -40.76
CA ILE A 6 10.26 4.70 -41.90
C ILE A 6 10.99 5.55 -42.95
N ALA A 7 12.01 6.31 -42.53
CA ALA A 7 12.80 7.17 -43.42
C ALA A 7 13.63 6.38 -44.45
N ARG A 8 14.03 5.14 -44.15
CA ARG A 8 14.84 4.31 -45.07
C ARG A 8 14.04 3.78 -46.26
N ASN A 9 12.74 3.54 -46.11
CA ASN A 9 11.93 3.03 -47.22
C ASN A 9 11.44 4.15 -48.15
N CYS A 10 11.36 5.40 -47.64
CA CYS A 10 11.00 6.59 -48.41
C CYS A 10 12.00 6.87 -49.55
N SER A 11 13.31 6.69 -49.30
CA SER A 11 14.33 6.93 -50.34
C SER A 11 14.32 5.86 -51.44
N SER A 12 13.96 4.61 -51.13
CA SER A 12 13.95 3.51 -52.10
C SER A 12 12.76 3.58 -53.07
N VAL A 13 11.59 4.04 -52.59
CA VAL A 13 10.39 4.24 -53.41
C VAL A 13 10.54 5.49 -54.27
N LEU A 14 11.15 6.55 -53.74
CA LEU A 14 11.47 7.76 -54.51
C LEU A 14 12.48 7.44 -55.63
N LYS A 15 13.54 6.68 -55.34
CA LYS A 15 14.54 6.29 -56.36
C LYS A 15 14.02 5.30 -57.41
N ARG A 16 13.13 4.38 -57.04
CA ARG A 16 12.48 3.47 -58.00
C ARG A 16 11.40 4.15 -58.84
N GLY A 17 10.75 5.21 -58.33
CA GLY A 17 9.79 6.03 -59.07
C GLY A 17 10.45 6.93 -60.11
N ILE A 18 11.60 7.54 -59.80
CA ILE A 18 12.31 8.48 -60.69
C ILE A 18 12.76 7.82 -62.00
N ALA A 19 13.13 6.53 -61.97
CA ALA A 19 13.51 5.79 -63.17
C ALA A 19 12.32 5.51 -64.12
N GLY A 20 11.10 5.42 -63.60
CA GLY A 20 9.88 5.27 -64.41
C GLY A 20 9.31 6.59 -64.91
N THR A 21 9.48 7.69 -64.16
CA THR A 21 8.99 9.02 -64.57
C THR A 21 9.83 9.68 -65.65
N ALA A 22 11.11 9.31 -65.79
CA ALA A 22 11.97 9.80 -66.87
C ALA A 22 11.44 9.40 -68.26
N PHE A 23 10.72 8.28 -68.38
CA PHE A 23 10.11 7.84 -69.63
C PHE A 23 8.80 8.57 -69.95
N LEU A 24 8.14 9.16 -68.95
CA LEU A 24 6.84 9.82 -69.12
C LEU A 24 6.92 11.28 -69.57
N PHE A 25 8.12 11.88 -69.54
CA PHE A 25 8.32 13.25 -70.02
C PHE A 25 8.88 13.33 -71.45
N ALA A 26 9.21 12.21 -72.07
CA ALA A 26 9.80 12.16 -73.41
C ALA A 26 8.76 12.19 -74.57
N GLY A 27 7.45 12.17 -74.28
CA GLY A 27 6.39 12.11 -75.29
C GLY A 27 5.51 13.36 -75.43
N ALA A 28 5.80 14.46 -74.72
CA ALA A 28 4.92 15.64 -74.66
C ALA A 28 5.62 16.96 -75.08
N SER A 29 6.59 16.89 -75.98
CA SER A 29 7.24 18.08 -76.56
C SER A 29 7.28 18.03 -78.09
N THR A 30 6.12 17.81 -78.70
CA THR A 30 5.86 18.30 -80.07
C THR A 30 4.45 18.90 -80.14
N ALA A 31 4.45 20.22 -80.31
CA ALA A 31 3.40 21.03 -80.93
C ALA A 31 1.99 21.02 -80.32
N TYR A 32 1.73 22.02 -79.47
CA TYR A 32 0.41 22.68 -79.46
C TYR A 32 0.30 23.55 -80.72
N ALA A 33 -0.18 22.97 -81.82
CA ALA A 33 -0.71 23.71 -82.94
C ALA A 33 -1.93 22.94 -83.50
N ALA A 34 -3.09 23.59 -83.38
CA ALA A 34 -4.32 23.43 -84.12
C ALA A 34 -4.66 22.05 -84.75
N GLY A 35 -5.82 21.51 -84.40
CA GLY A 35 -6.58 20.62 -85.28
C GLY A 35 -7.11 19.36 -84.61
N ILE A 36 -8.42 19.18 -84.66
CA ILE A 36 -9.12 17.94 -84.31
C ILE A 36 -8.69 16.87 -85.32
N GLN A 37 -8.08 15.77 -84.85
CA GLN A 37 -8.04 14.51 -85.59
C GLN A 37 -8.42 13.36 -84.66
N VAL A 38 -9.55 12.75 -85.01
CA VAL A 38 -10.12 11.55 -84.41
C VAL A 38 -9.61 10.36 -85.21
N ILE A 39 -8.48 9.78 -84.81
CA ILE A 39 -8.14 8.36 -85.02
C ILE A 39 -7.53 7.88 -83.69
N PRO A 40 -8.05 6.80 -83.07
CA PRO A 40 -7.47 6.24 -81.85
C PRO A 40 -6.22 5.44 -82.20
N ASP A 41 -5.14 6.15 -82.52
CA ASP A 41 -3.82 5.53 -82.60
C ASP A 41 -3.32 5.22 -81.19
N SER A 42 -2.40 4.26 -81.08
CA SER A 42 -1.90 3.59 -79.85
C SER A 42 -1.58 4.47 -78.62
N SER A 43 -1.55 5.80 -78.76
CA SER A 43 -1.41 6.79 -77.69
C SER A 43 -2.50 6.69 -76.61
N VAL A 44 -3.76 6.39 -76.96
CA VAL A 44 -4.85 6.26 -75.97
C VAL A 44 -4.59 5.09 -75.03
N ILE A 45 -4.12 3.97 -75.56
CA ILE A 45 -3.77 2.79 -74.75
C ILE A 45 -2.60 3.12 -73.82
N ILE A 46 -1.59 3.83 -74.32
CA ILE A 46 -0.45 4.30 -73.53
C ILE A 46 -0.89 5.27 -72.43
N GLN A 47 -1.83 6.17 -72.69
CA GLN A 47 -2.39 7.10 -71.70
C GLN A 47 -3.20 6.36 -70.62
N VAL A 48 -3.99 5.34 -71.00
CA VAL A 48 -4.71 4.48 -70.05
C VAL A 48 -3.74 3.69 -69.16
N VAL A 49 -2.68 3.12 -69.75
CA VAL A 49 -1.63 2.42 -68.99
C VAL A 49 -0.91 3.37 -68.04
N ASN A 50 -0.61 4.61 -68.46
CA ASN A 50 -0.05 5.63 -67.57
C ASN A 50 -0.97 5.98 -66.40
N PHE A 51 -2.27 6.14 -66.67
CA PHE A 51 -3.25 6.46 -65.64
C PHE A 51 -3.41 5.32 -64.61
N ILE A 52 -3.43 4.08 -65.08
CA ILE A 52 -3.45 2.89 -64.22
C ILE A 52 -2.16 2.81 -63.38
N PHE A 53 -1.00 3.10 -63.99
CA PHE A 53 0.26 3.17 -63.27
C PHE A 53 0.24 4.26 -62.18
N LEU A 54 -0.33 5.43 -62.45
CA LEU A 54 -0.47 6.52 -61.47
C LEU A 54 -1.35 6.11 -60.28
N ILE A 55 -2.49 5.46 -60.53
CA ILE A 55 -3.37 4.93 -59.47
C ILE A 55 -2.62 3.89 -58.63
N TRP A 56 -1.84 3.02 -59.26
CA TRP A 56 -1.06 1.99 -58.57
C TRP A 56 0.00 2.61 -57.66
N VAL A 57 0.73 3.62 -58.15
CA VAL A 57 1.70 4.38 -57.35
C VAL A 57 1.00 5.11 -56.19
N LEU A 58 -0.15 5.73 -56.44
CA LEU A 58 -0.90 6.48 -55.42
C LEU A 58 -1.41 5.57 -54.29
N ASN A 59 -1.87 4.38 -54.63
CA ASN A 59 -2.31 3.36 -53.68
C ASN A 59 -1.18 2.96 -52.72
N ILE A 60 0.05 2.83 -53.23
CA ILE A 60 1.23 2.49 -52.43
C ILE A 60 1.72 3.69 -51.60
N ILE A 61 1.79 4.88 -52.20
CA ILE A 61 2.44 6.06 -51.60
C ILE A 61 1.54 6.81 -50.61
N LEU A 62 0.21 6.79 -50.79
CA LEU A 62 -0.69 7.67 -50.04
C LEU A 62 -1.69 6.89 -49.19
N TYR A 63 -2.39 5.92 -49.77
CA TYR A 63 -3.44 5.17 -49.07
C TYR A 63 -2.91 4.34 -47.89
N LYS A 64 -1.82 3.59 -48.11
CA LYS A 64 -1.20 2.77 -47.05
C LYS A 64 -0.62 3.58 -45.89
N PRO A 65 0.21 4.62 -46.11
CA PRO A 65 0.81 5.35 -44.98
C PRO A 65 -0.21 6.21 -44.22
N ILE A 66 -1.21 6.80 -44.88
CA ILE A 66 -2.24 7.58 -44.17
C ILE A 66 -3.02 6.70 -43.19
N ARG A 67 -3.45 5.51 -43.63
CA ARG A 67 -4.18 4.58 -42.77
C ARG A 67 -3.34 4.13 -41.57
N LYS A 68 -2.03 3.91 -41.77
CA LYS A 68 -1.11 3.55 -40.68
C LYS A 68 -0.97 4.67 -39.65
N ILE A 69 -0.83 5.93 -40.08
CA ILE A 69 -0.67 7.07 -39.17
C ILE A 69 -1.94 7.29 -38.34
N VAL A 70 -3.12 7.17 -38.95
CA VAL A 70 -4.39 7.30 -38.23
C VAL A 70 -4.57 6.18 -37.20
N ALA A 71 -4.26 4.94 -37.58
CA ALA A 71 -4.32 3.80 -36.67
C ALA A 71 -3.31 3.94 -35.51
N GLU A 72 -2.07 4.37 -35.79
CA GLU A 72 -1.05 4.57 -34.76
C GLU A 72 -1.44 5.68 -33.77
N ARG A 73 -2.07 6.76 -34.25
CA ARG A 73 -2.59 7.82 -33.38
C ARG A 73 -3.72 7.32 -32.47
N LYS A 74 -4.69 6.58 -33.01
CA LYS A 74 -5.77 5.97 -32.22
C LYS A 74 -5.23 5.02 -31.14
N ASN A 75 -4.35 4.10 -31.54
CA ASN A 75 -3.73 3.14 -30.60
C ASN A 75 -2.90 3.82 -29.49
N LYS A 76 -2.25 4.96 -29.79
CA LYS A 76 -1.52 5.72 -28.76
C LYS A 76 -2.45 6.41 -27.78
N VAL A 77 -3.56 6.97 -28.25
CA VAL A 77 -4.55 7.63 -27.39
C VAL A 77 -5.25 6.58 -26.51
N GLU A 78 -5.79 5.52 -27.11
CA GLU A 78 -6.41 4.41 -26.39
C GLU A 78 -5.43 3.73 -25.42
N GLY A 79 -4.17 3.56 -25.82
CA GLY A 79 -3.12 3.02 -24.95
C GLY A 79 -2.74 3.93 -23.79
N LEU A 80 -2.90 5.26 -23.92
CA LEU A 80 -2.69 6.18 -22.80
C LEU A 80 -3.89 6.19 -21.86
N GLU A 81 -5.11 6.18 -22.39
CA GLU A 81 -6.35 6.06 -21.59
C GLU A 81 -6.36 4.77 -20.77
N GLY A 82 -6.10 3.63 -21.40
CA GLY A 82 -6.04 2.34 -20.70
C GLY A 82 -4.93 2.28 -19.63
N ARG A 83 -3.81 2.98 -19.86
CA ARG A 83 -2.75 3.10 -18.84
C ARG A 83 -3.16 4.00 -17.68
N ILE A 84 -3.88 5.09 -17.93
CA ILE A 84 -4.39 5.97 -16.87
C ILE A 84 -5.40 5.21 -16.01
N ASP A 85 -6.35 4.51 -16.62
CA ASP A 85 -7.34 3.70 -15.89
C ASP A 85 -6.69 2.58 -15.09
N GLY A 86 -5.70 1.90 -15.70
CA GLY A 86 -4.90 0.89 -15.00
C GLY A 86 -4.15 1.46 -13.81
N LEU A 87 -3.49 2.61 -13.96
CA LEU A 87 -2.76 3.26 -12.87
C LEU A 87 -3.70 3.73 -11.76
N ASN A 88 -4.86 4.29 -12.08
CA ASN A 88 -5.88 4.69 -11.11
C ASN A 88 -6.41 3.48 -10.33
N LYS A 89 -6.74 2.38 -11.00
CA LYS A 89 -7.18 1.14 -10.34
C LYS A 89 -6.11 0.58 -9.41
N ASN A 90 -4.86 0.49 -9.89
CA ASN A 90 -3.74 0.02 -9.07
C ASN A 90 -3.49 0.94 -7.87
N ALA A 91 -3.58 2.27 -8.04
CA ALA A 91 -3.41 3.21 -6.93
C ALA A 91 -4.51 3.03 -5.87
N LEU A 92 -5.77 2.91 -6.28
CA LEU A 92 -6.90 2.66 -5.38
C LEU A 92 -6.76 1.32 -4.65
N GLU A 93 -6.35 0.26 -5.35
CA GLU A 93 -6.17 -1.06 -4.77
C GLU A 93 -5.01 -1.08 -3.76
N LYS A 94 -3.91 -0.38 -4.05
CA LYS A 94 -2.79 -0.20 -3.11
C LYS A 94 -3.19 0.61 -1.88
N ASP A 95 -3.96 1.69 -2.06
CA ASP A 95 -4.44 2.52 -0.96
C ASP A 95 -5.42 1.76 -0.05
N GLN A 96 -6.32 0.97 -0.64
CA GLN A 96 -7.22 0.08 0.09
C GLN A 96 -6.45 -1.00 0.86
N ALA A 97 -5.48 -1.67 0.21
CA ALA A 97 -4.66 -2.68 0.87
C ALA A 97 -3.81 -2.08 2.01
N TYR A 98 -3.26 -0.89 1.81
CA TYR A 98 -2.51 -0.18 2.84
C TYR A 98 -3.39 0.21 4.02
N SER A 99 -4.55 0.82 3.74
CA SER A 99 -5.53 1.19 4.75
C SER A 99 -6.06 -0.03 5.53
N ALA A 100 -6.30 -1.14 4.85
CA ALA A 100 -6.69 -2.41 5.48
C ALA A 100 -5.55 -2.96 6.37
N GLY A 101 -4.31 -2.93 5.90
CA GLY A 101 -3.14 -3.37 6.68
C GLY A 101 -2.92 -2.53 7.95
N ILE A 102 -3.09 -1.21 7.86
CA ILE A 102 -3.01 -0.32 9.04
C ILE A 102 -4.14 -0.62 10.03
N LYS A 103 -5.36 -0.87 9.56
CA LYS A 103 -6.48 -1.26 10.42
C LYS A 103 -6.22 -2.60 11.11
N ASP A 104 -5.77 -3.61 10.36
CA ASP A 104 -5.45 -4.93 10.89
C ASP A 104 -4.33 -4.88 11.95
N ALA A 105 -3.25 -4.15 11.66
CA ALA A 105 -2.16 -3.93 12.61
C ALA A 105 -2.63 -3.22 13.88
N ARG A 106 -3.51 -2.21 13.76
CA ARG A 106 -4.10 -1.53 14.92
C ARG A 106 -4.99 -2.47 15.73
N THR A 107 -5.84 -3.28 15.09
CA THR A 107 -6.70 -4.24 15.79
C THR A 107 -5.88 -5.31 16.52
N LYS A 108 -4.81 -5.81 15.89
CA LYS A 108 -3.90 -6.78 16.53
C LYS A 108 -3.15 -6.15 17.70
N GLY A 109 -2.63 -4.93 17.53
CA GLY A 109 -1.93 -4.22 18.60
C GLY A 109 -2.83 -3.87 19.79
N LEU A 110 -4.10 -3.51 19.54
CA LEU A 110 -5.09 -3.30 20.60
C LEU A 110 -5.41 -4.62 21.31
N ALA A 111 -5.66 -5.70 20.57
CA ALA A 111 -5.95 -7.00 21.16
C ALA A 111 -4.79 -7.53 22.04
N GLU A 112 -3.54 -7.34 21.60
CA GLU A 112 -2.36 -7.72 22.38
C GLU A 112 -2.20 -6.85 23.64
N LYS A 113 -2.45 -5.54 23.53
CA LYS A 113 -2.48 -4.65 24.70
C LYS A 113 -3.56 -5.07 25.70
N ASP A 114 -4.77 -5.32 25.24
CA ASP A 114 -5.88 -5.71 26.10
C ASP A 114 -5.59 -7.06 26.78
N ALA A 115 -4.98 -8.02 26.07
CA ALA A 115 -4.54 -9.28 26.65
C ALA A 115 -3.47 -9.08 27.75
N ILE A 116 -2.49 -8.21 27.53
CA ILE A 116 -1.47 -7.88 28.53
C ILE A 116 -2.10 -7.22 29.76
N VAL A 117 -3.04 -6.30 29.55
CA VAL A 117 -3.76 -5.62 30.64
C VAL A 117 -4.58 -6.63 31.45
N GLN A 118 -5.33 -7.52 30.81
CA GLN A 118 -6.09 -8.57 31.50
C GLN A 118 -5.18 -9.48 32.33
N VAL A 119 -4.04 -9.92 31.77
CA VAL A 119 -3.07 -10.74 32.50
C VAL A 119 -2.47 -9.96 33.68
N ALA A 120 -2.22 -8.67 33.53
CA ALA A 120 -1.73 -7.82 34.61
C ALA A 120 -2.78 -7.66 35.73
N GLU A 121 -4.04 -7.39 35.38
CA GLU A 121 -5.16 -7.30 36.34
C GLU A 121 -5.36 -8.62 37.10
N GLU A 122 -5.30 -9.77 36.43
CA GLU A 122 -5.40 -11.07 37.09
C GLU A 122 -4.24 -11.31 38.07
N LYS A 123 -3.02 -10.94 37.70
CA LYS A 123 -1.86 -11.05 38.59
C LYS A 123 -1.98 -10.11 39.78
N GLU A 124 -2.42 -8.88 39.55
CA GLU A 124 -2.63 -7.89 40.61
C GLU A 124 -3.68 -8.40 41.61
N LYS A 125 -4.82 -8.92 41.14
CA LYS A 125 -5.84 -9.53 42.00
C LYS A 125 -5.27 -10.68 42.83
N LYS A 126 -4.53 -11.61 42.22
CA LYS A 126 -3.89 -12.72 42.93
C LYS A 126 -2.92 -12.25 44.01
N VAL A 127 -2.09 -11.25 43.71
CA VAL A 127 -1.15 -10.68 44.67
C VAL A 127 -1.88 -10.00 45.84
N ILE A 128 -2.95 -9.24 45.55
CA ILE A 128 -3.77 -8.59 46.58
C ILE A 128 -4.44 -9.64 47.47
N GLU A 129 -5.00 -10.71 46.88
CA GLU A 129 -5.59 -11.82 47.62
C GLU A 129 -4.57 -12.50 48.53
N GLU A 130 -3.38 -12.83 48.02
CA GLU A 130 -2.29 -13.40 48.82
C GLU A 130 -1.87 -12.49 49.98
N ILE A 131 -1.72 -11.18 49.75
CA ILE A 131 -1.39 -10.22 50.80
C ILE A 131 -2.50 -10.16 51.84
N THR A 132 -3.77 -10.16 51.40
CA THR A 132 -4.92 -10.11 52.31
C THR A 132 -4.99 -11.35 53.19
N VAL A 133 -4.74 -12.54 52.62
CA VAL A 133 -4.68 -13.81 53.36
C VAL A 133 -3.52 -13.80 54.36
N LYS A 134 -2.32 -13.38 53.95
CA LYS A 134 -1.15 -13.27 54.84
C LYS A 134 -1.40 -12.27 55.97
N ALA A 135 -1.95 -11.09 55.66
CA ALA A 135 -2.28 -10.09 56.66
C ALA A 135 -3.32 -10.61 57.68
N GLN A 136 -4.35 -11.34 57.22
CA GLN A 136 -5.31 -11.98 58.14
C GLN A 136 -4.64 -13.03 59.03
N ALA A 137 -3.75 -13.86 58.48
CA ALA A 137 -3.00 -14.84 59.25
C ALA A 137 -2.09 -14.18 60.31
N ASP A 138 -1.36 -13.13 59.92
CA ASP A 138 -0.49 -12.37 60.81
C ASP A 138 -1.28 -11.71 61.95
N LEU A 139 -2.45 -11.14 61.65
CA LEU A 139 -3.33 -10.55 62.66
C LEU A 139 -3.84 -11.60 63.67
N ILE A 140 -4.14 -12.82 63.22
CA ILE A 140 -4.54 -13.93 64.10
C ILE A 140 -3.36 -14.35 64.98
N GLU A 141 -2.15 -14.45 64.42
CA GLU A 141 -0.94 -14.80 65.17
C GLU A 141 -0.62 -13.75 66.23
N ILE A 142 -0.65 -12.46 65.86
CA ILE A 142 -0.40 -11.35 66.78
C ILE A 142 -1.44 -11.33 67.90
N ARG A 143 -2.73 -11.51 67.60
CA ARG A 143 -3.77 -11.62 68.63
C ARG A 143 -3.51 -12.77 69.60
N LYS A 144 -3.08 -13.93 69.10
CA LYS A 144 -2.72 -15.09 69.93
C LYS A 144 -1.53 -14.79 70.85
N LYS A 145 -0.50 -14.12 70.33
CA LYS A 145 0.65 -13.66 71.14
C LYS A 145 0.23 -12.68 72.22
N ILE A 146 -0.59 -11.67 71.89
CA ILE A 146 -1.09 -10.69 72.87
C ILE A 146 -1.86 -11.37 74.00
N VAL A 147 -2.71 -12.35 73.71
CA VAL A 147 -3.44 -13.10 74.76
C VAL A 147 -2.46 -13.84 75.66
N THR A 148 -1.49 -14.55 75.06
CA THR A 148 -0.46 -15.30 75.80
C THR A 148 0.40 -14.39 76.67
N ASP A 149 0.84 -13.25 76.14
CA ASP A 149 1.65 -12.26 76.86
C ASP A 149 0.83 -11.62 78.00
N THR A 150 -0.45 -11.32 77.77
CA THR A 150 -1.34 -10.78 78.79
C THR A 150 -1.57 -11.78 79.92
N GLU A 151 -1.72 -13.08 79.61
CA GLU A 151 -1.82 -14.14 80.60
C GLU A 151 -0.51 -14.30 81.40
N ALA A 152 0.64 -14.29 80.73
CA ALA A 152 1.95 -14.37 81.37
C ALA A 152 2.20 -13.18 82.31
N VAL A 153 1.90 -11.96 81.86
CA VAL A 153 2.02 -10.72 82.64
C VAL A 153 1.05 -10.76 83.83
N ARG A 154 -0.21 -11.20 83.64
CA ARG A 154 -1.16 -11.39 84.75
C ARG A 154 -0.62 -12.34 85.82
N MET A 155 -0.06 -13.49 85.42
CA MET A 155 0.50 -14.45 86.36
C MET A 155 1.71 -13.89 87.13
N SER A 156 2.57 -13.11 86.46
CA SER A 156 3.71 -12.44 87.12
C SER A 156 3.24 -11.38 88.12
N LEU A 157 2.32 -10.51 87.70
CA LEU A 157 1.71 -9.50 88.56
C LEU A 157 1.04 -10.14 89.77
N GLN A 158 0.32 -11.25 89.61
CA GLN A 158 -0.37 -11.90 90.73
C GLN A 158 0.60 -12.43 91.80
N LYS A 159 1.82 -12.86 91.41
CA LYS A 159 2.89 -13.21 92.35
C LYS A 159 3.49 -11.98 93.04
N GLU A 160 3.63 -10.88 92.31
CA GLU A 160 4.19 -9.64 92.85
C GLU A 160 3.19 -8.85 93.70
N VAL A 161 1.88 -9.02 93.48
CA VAL A 161 0.78 -8.38 94.23
C VAL A 161 0.89 -8.67 95.73
N ASP A 162 1.23 -9.89 96.13
CA ASP A 162 1.42 -10.22 97.56
C ASP A 162 2.60 -9.43 98.16
N SER A 163 3.68 -9.25 97.39
CA SER A 163 4.84 -8.46 97.80
C SER A 163 4.54 -6.96 97.87
N PHE A 164 3.75 -6.44 96.92
CA PHE A 164 3.31 -5.06 96.91
C PHE A 164 2.33 -4.78 98.06
N ALA A 165 1.42 -5.71 98.35
CA ALA A 165 0.51 -5.62 99.49
C ALA A 165 1.28 -5.60 100.83
N ALA A 166 2.31 -6.44 100.98
CA ALA A 166 3.18 -6.42 102.16
C ALA A 166 3.94 -5.10 102.31
N GLN A 167 4.51 -4.55 101.22
CA GLN A 167 5.22 -3.27 101.24
C GLN A 167 4.31 -2.09 101.56
N ILE A 168 3.09 -2.06 101.01
CA ILE A 168 2.08 -1.02 101.32
C ILE A 168 1.64 -1.15 102.78
N GLY A 169 1.39 -2.38 103.26
CA GLY A 169 1.06 -2.66 104.65
C GLY A 169 2.13 -2.13 105.61
N GLN A 170 3.41 -2.38 105.32
CA GLN A 170 4.54 -1.83 106.08
C GLN A 170 4.59 -0.30 106.06
N LYS A 171 4.36 0.33 104.91
CA LYS A 171 4.36 1.80 104.77
C LYS A 171 3.20 2.47 105.51
N ILE A 172 2.02 1.84 105.57
CA ILE A 172 0.84 2.39 106.24
C ILE A 172 0.83 2.11 107.74
N LEU A 173 1.30 0.92 108.18
CA LEU A 173 1.25 0.53 109.59
C LEU A 173 2.48 0.96 110.41
N GLY A 174 3.50 1.57 109.80
CA GLY A 174 4.58 2.28 110.49
C GLY A 174 5.45 1.43 111.43
N ARG A 175 5.24 0.12 111.48
CA ARG A 175 6.09 -0.83 112.21
C ARG A 175 6.24 -2.09 111.37
N ALA A 176 7.51 -2.42 111.12
CA ALA A 176 7.91 -3.62 110.40
C ALA A 176 7.26 -4.85 111.03
N VAL A 177 6.53 -5.59 110.20
CA VAL A 177 6.38 -7.03 110.32
C VAL A 177 7.10 -7.64 109.13
#